data_AF-A0A4Q4CII0-F1
#
_entry.id   AF-A0A4Q4CII0-F1
#
_cell.length_a   1.000
_cell.length_b   1.000
_cell.length_c   1.000
_cell.angle_alpha   90.00
_cell.angle_beta   90.00
_cell.angle_gamma   90.00
#
_symmetry.space_group_name_H-M   'P 1'
#
loop_
_entity.id
_entity.type
_entity.pdbx_description
1 polymer ?
#
loop_
_entity_poly.entity_id
_entity_poly.type
_entity_poly.pdbx_seq_one_letter_code
_entity_poly.pdbx_strand_id
1 'polypeptide(L)'
;MTALGYNFGYLDENTKRMIRRAILKAVAVPGHQVPFGAREMPLPYGWGTGGIAVTASIIGTTDRLKVIDQGADDTTNAVSIR
;
A
#
# COMPACT_ATOMS: atom_id res chain seq x y z
N MET A 1 -16.67 -5.84 10.87
CA MET A 1 -16.71 -5.44 9.44
C MET A 1 -16.57 -3.93 9.38
N THR A 2 -15.69 -3.39 8.54
CA THR A 2 -15.67 -1.94 8.29
C THR A 2 -16.97 -1.53 7.60
N ALA A 3 -17.36 -0.25 7.67
CA ALA A 3 -18.63 0.25 7.15
C ALA A 3 -18.88 0.00 5.64
N LEU A 4 -17.85 -0.44 4.89
CA LEU A 4 -17.89 -0.68 3.45
C LEU A 4 -17.79 -2.17 3.06
N GLY A 5 -17.81 -3.10 4.01
CA GLY A 5 -17.72 -4.55 3.72
C GLY A 5 -16.33 -5.05 3.29
N TYR A 6 -15.35 -4.16 3.13
CA TYR A 6 -13.96 -4.51 2.83
C TYR A 6 -13.14 -4.84 4.09
N ASN A 7 -12.04 -5.56 3.91
CA ASN A 7 -11.04 -5.71 4.96
C ASN A 7 -10.37 -4.36 5.26
N PHE A 8 -9.82 -4.19 6.46
CA PHE A 8 -9.06 -2.99 6.78
C PHE A 8 -7.88 -2.84 5.80
N GLY A 9 -7.69 -1.66 5.20
CA GLY A 9 -6.68 -1.47 4.16
C GLY A 9 -6.97 -2.23 2.85
N TYR A 10 -8.24 -2.58 2.57
CA TYR A 10 -8.74 -3.25 1.35
C TYR A 10 -8.26 -4.70 1.12
N LEU A 11 -6.94 -4.93 1.21
CA LEU A 11 -6.31 -6.23 0.97
C LEU A 11 -6.72 -7.30 1.97
N ASP A 12 -6.84 -8.54 1.49
CA ASP A 12 -6.97 -9.71 2.36
C ASP A 12 -5.68 -9.98 3.17
N GLU A 13 -5.80 -10.73 4.26
CA GLU A 13 -4.67 -11.00 5.15
C GLU A 13 -3.58 -11.89 4.53
N ASN A 14 -3.90 -12.74 3.55
CA ASN A 14 -2.90 -13.55 2.86
C ASN A 14 -2.01 -12.68 1.96
N THR A 15 -2.62 -11.74 1.24
CA THR A 15 -1.92 -10.76 0.41
C THR A 15 -1.03 -9.88 1.28
N LYS A 16 -1.55 -9.32 2.38
CA LYS A 16 -0.73 -8.55 3.34
C LYS A 16 0.41 -9.36 3.90
N ARG A 17 0.17 -10.62 4.32
CA ARG A 17 1.21 -11.50 4.86
C ARG A 17 2.33 -11.75 3.85
N MET A 18 1.99 -11.89 2.57
CA MET A 18 2.97 -12.05 1.49
C MET A 18 3.80 -10.78 1.28
N ILE A 19 3.16 -9.61 1.19
CA ILE A 19 3.83 -8.31 1.05
C ILE A 19 4.75 -8.05 2.24
N ARG A 20 4.30 -8.30 3.47
CA ARG A 20 5.12 -8.17 4.70
C ARG A 20 6.38 -9.02 4.64
N ARG A 21 6.30 -10.26 4.15
CA ARG A 21 7.51 -11.11 3.95
C ARG A 21 8.45 -10.53 2.88
N ALA A 22 7.91 -9.97 1.81
CA ALA A 22 8.72 -9.31 0.78
C ALA A 22 9.43 -8.07 1.33
N ILE A 23 8.74 -7.24 2.13
CA ILE A 23 9.32 -6.08 2.82
C ILE A 23 10.47 -6.51 3.72
N LEU A 24 10.30 -7.56 4.55
CA LEU A 24 11.38 -8.04 5.42
C LEU A 24 12.62 -8.48 4.63
N LYS A 25 12.44 -9.13 3.48
CA LYS A 25 13.56 -9.47 2.59
C LYS A 25 14.23 -8.23 1.99
N ALA A 26 13.44 -7.23 1.60
CA ALA A 26 13.94 -5.99 1.01
C ALA A 26 14.77 -5.18 2.01
N VAL A 27 14.36 -5.17 3.28
CA VAL A 27 15.13 -4.57 4.38
C VAL A 27 16.44 -5.34 4.62
N ALA A 28 16.40 -6.67 4.59
CA ALA A 28 17.57 -7.51 4.82
C ALA A 28 18.61 -7.46 3.68
N VAL A 29 18.21 -7.06 2.47
CA VAL A 29 19.11 -6.94 1.30
C VAL A 29 18.96 -5.55 0.68
N PRO A 30 19.60 -4.52 1.24
CA PRO A 30 19.44 -3.14 0.79
C PRO A 30 19.76 -2.96 -0.70
N GLY A 31 18.86 -2.28 -1.42
CA GLY A 31 18.99 -2.02 -2.86
C GLY A 31 18.56 -3.16 -3.77
N HIS A 32 18.28 -4.37 -3.24
CA HIS A 32 17.76 -5.47 -4.03
C HIS A 32 16.24 -5.35 -4.23
N GLN A 33 15.80 -5.44 -5.48
CA GLN A 33 14.39 -5.38 -5.85
C GLN A 33 13.72 -6.74 -5.57
N VAL A 34 13.04 -6.86 -4.43
CA VAL A 34 12.32 -8.08 -4.07
C VAL A 34 10.98 -8.13 -4.83
N PRO A 35 10.77 -9.13 -5.71
CA PRO A 35 9.48 -9.29 -6.37
C PRO A 35 8.40 -9.69 -5.37
N PHE A 36 7.21 -9.13 -5.53
CA PHE A 36 6.01 -9.53 -4.79
C PHE A 36 4.79 -9.57 -5.71
N GLY A 37 3.82 -10.43 -5.39
CA GLY A 37 2.61 -10.58 -6.20
C GLY A 37 1.69 -9.37 -6.08
N ALA A 38 1.59 -8.58 -7.15
CA ALA A 38 0.62 -7.50 -7.24
C ALA A 38 -0.82 -8.07 -7.29
N ARG A 39 -1.75 -7.37 -6.65
CA ARG A 39 -3.19 -7.59 -6.81
C ARG A 39 -3.78 -6.39 -7.53
N GLU A 40 -4.90 -6.61 -8.20
CA GLU A 40 -5.70 -5.49 -8.70
C GLU A 40 -6.10 -4.58 -7.54
N MET A 41 -5.95 -3.28 -7.78
CA MET A 41 -6.29 -2.21 -6.87
C MET A 41 -7.35 -1.35 -7.54
N PRO A 42 -8.13 -0.56 -6.77
CA PRO A 42 -9.08 0.40 -7.34
C PRO A 42 -8.38 1.62 -7.97
N LEU A 43 -7.18 1.44 -8.53
CA LEU A 43 -6.44 2.41 -9.34
C LEU A 43 -5.73 1.68 -10.50
N PRO A 44 -5.60 2.32 -11.68
CA PRO A 44 -4.86 1.73 -12.79
C PRO A 44 -3.38 1.50 -12.44
N TYR A 45 -2.77 0.47 -13.04
CA TYR A 45 -1.32 0.31 -12.98
C TYR A 45 -0.62 1.58 -13.49
N GLY A 46 0.48 1.97 -12.84
CA GLY A 46 1.17 3.24 -13.07
C GLY A 46 0.72 4.38 -12.14
N TRP A 47 -0.42 4.25 -11.45
CA TRP A 47 -0.94 5.26 -10.51
C TRP A 47 -0.63 4.93 -9.04
N GLY A 48 0.55 4.38 -8.78
CA GLY A 48 1.01 4.14 -7.40
C GLY A 48 0.46 2.88 -6.72
N THR A 49 -0.14 1.94 -7.46
CA THR A 49 -0.73 0.69 -6.90
C THR A 49 0.24 -0.11 -6.02
N GLY A 50 1.54 -0.13 -6.36
CA GLY A 50 2.57 -0.77 -5.52
C GLY A 50 2.74 -0.08 -4.16
N GLY A 51 2.78 1.25 -4.14
CA GLY A 51 2.85 2.04 -2.90
C GLY A 51 1.60 1.83 -2.03
N ILE A 52 0.42 1.79 -2.64
CA ILE A 52 -0.84 1.50 -1.94
C ILE A 52 -0.80 0.11 -1.31
N ALA A 53 -0.33 -0.91 -2.04
CA ALA A 53 -0.23 -2.27 -1.53
C ALA A 53 0.70 -2.36 -0.30
N VAL A 54 1.82 -1.64 -0.33
CA VAL A 54 2.77 -1.55 0.79
C VAL A 54 2.11 -0.84 1.98
N THR A 55 1.53 0.35 1.77
CA THR A 55 0.84 1.13 2.81
C THR A 55 -0.27 0.32 3.46
N ALA A 56 -1.16 -0.30 2.68
CA ALA A 56 -2.24 -1.18 3.13
C ALA A 56 -1.75 -2.39 3.96
N SER A 57 -0.51 -2.82 3.73
CA SER A 57 0.09 -3.95 4.45
C SER A 57 0.76 -3.54 5.76
N ILE A 58 1.11 -2.27 5.95
CA ILE A 58 1.86 -1.80 7.13
C ILE A 58 1.06 -0.87 8.05
N ILE A 59 0.08 -0.13 7.52
CA ILE A 59 -0.69 0.83 8.30
C ILE A 59 -1.52 0.14 9.39
N GLY A 60 -1.61 0.77 10.55
CA GLY A 60 -2.44 0.39 11.69
C GLY A 60 -3.56 1.39 11.97
N THR A 61 -4.50 1.02 12.83
CA THR A 61 -5.68 1.84 13.18
C THR A 61 -5.34 3.10 13.98
N THR A 62 -4.12 3.18 14.53
CA THR A 62 -3.64 4.31 15.33
C THR A 62 -2.70 5.24 14.56
N ASP A 63 -2.40 4.93 13.30
CA ASP A 63 -1.47 5.72 12.49
C ASP A 63 -2.12 6.99 11.95
N ARG A 64 -1.28 7.99 11.68
CA ARG A 64 -1.65 9.19 10.91
C ARG A 64 -1.02 9.09 9.53
N LEU A 65 -1.85 8.91 8.50
CA LEU A 65 -1.40 8.79 7.12
C LEU A 65 -1.22 10.18 6.48
N LYS A 66 -0.03 10.47 5.98
CA LYS A 66 0.22 11.58 5.04
C LYS A 66 0.49 11.00 3.66
N VAL A 67 -0.27 11.47 2.67
CA VAL A 67 -0.08 11.14 1.25
C VAL A 67 0.29 12.42 0.53
N ILE A 68 1.37 12.38 -0.25
CA ILE A 68 1.83 13.47 -1.10
C ILE A 68 2.20 12.92 -2.48
N ASP A 69 2.02 13.73 -3.51
CA ASP A 69 2.53 13.50 -4.85
C ASP A 69 3.05 14.84 -5.37
N GLN A 70 4.20 14.81 -6.06
CA GLN A 70 4.97 15.99 -6.46
C GLN A 70 5.27 16.97 -5.31
N GLY A 71 5.40 16.46 -4.09
CA GLY A 71 5.69 17.25 -2.89
C GLY A 71 4.48 17.94 -2.23
N ALA A 72 3.28 17.77 -2.77
CA ALA A 72 2.06 18.39 -2.23
C ALA A 72 0.96 17.36 -1.93
N ASP A 73 0.09 17.65 -0.96
CA ASP A 73 -0.99 16.78 -0.49
C ASP A 73 -2.38 17.12 -1.09
N ASP A 74 -2.43 18.13 -1.95
CA ASP A 74 -3.62 18.61 -2.68
C ASP A 74 -3.63 18.21 -4.16
N THR A 75 -2.61 17.50 -4.63
CA THR A 75 -2.56 16.98 -6.00
C THR A 75 -3.61 15.89 -6.23
N THR A 76 -4.09 15.77 -7.48
CA THR A 76 -5.18 14.84 -7.84
C THR A 76 -4.93 13.41 -7.37
N ASN A 77 -3.71 12.91 -7.54
CA ASN A 77 -3.37 11.54 -7.16
C ASN A 77 -3.23 11.38 -5.64
N ALA A 78 -2.61 12.35 -4.95
CA ALA A 78 -2.52 12.32 -3.48
C ALA A 78 -3.89 12.37 -2.82
N VAL A 79 -4.79 13.20 -3.34
CA VAL A 79 -6.19 13.29 -2.90
C VAL A 79 -6.95 12.01 -3.21
N SER A 80 -6.73 11.39 -4.38
CA SER A 80 -7.42 10.14 -4.76
C SER A 80 -6.96 8.93 -3.93
N ILE A 81 -5.73 8.91 -3.46
CA ILE A 81 -5.17 7.79 -2.68
C ILE A 81 -5.53 7.89 -1.19
N ARG A 82 -5.63 9.12 -0.67
CA ARG A 82 -5.91 9.39 0.75
C ARG A 82 -7.37 9.14 1.11
#